data_AF-S4PRI3-F1
#
_entry.id   AF-S4PRI3-F1
#
_cell.length_a   1.000
_cell.length_b   1.000
_cell.length_c   1.000
_cell.angle_alpha   90.00
_cell.angle_beta   90.00
_cell.angle_gamma   90.00
#
_symmetry.space_group_name_H-M   'P 1'
#
loop_
_entity.id
_entity.type
_entity.pdbx_description
1 polymer ?
#
loop_
_entity_poly.entity_id
_entity_poly.type
_entity_poly.pdbx_seq_one_letter_code
_entity_poly.pdbx_strand_id
1 'polypeptide(L)' 'MRNELNQVDTTVFLGITLDAKLQWGPHVNNLSNRLSSAAYAVKKIRHLTDIETARLVYFSYFHSIMSYGILL' A
#
# COMPACT_ATOMS: atom_id res chain seq x y z
N MET A 1 35.96 -16.61 5.79
CA MET A 1 35.40 -15.30 6.21
C MET A 1 34.08 -15.58 6.89
N ARG A 2 33.87 -15.12 8.13
CA ARG A 2 32.58 -15.28 8.81
C ARG A 2 31.63 -14.21 8.25
N ASN A 3 30.50 -14.62 7.67
CA ASN A 3 29.45 -13.68 7.32
C ASN A 3 28.76 -13.27 8.63
N GLU A 4 29.01 -12.05 9.08
CA GLU A 4 28.29 -11.46 10.21
C GLU A 4 26.88 -11.09 9.73
N LEU A 5 25.87 -11.71 10.33
CA LEU A 5 24.47 -11.40 10.05
C LEU A 5 24.09 -10.12 10.81
N ASN A 6 24.00 -9.01 10.08
CA ASN A 6 23.51 -7.75 10.63
C ASN A 6 21.98 -7.79 10.71
N GLN A 7 21.44 -7.57 11.91
CA GLN A 7 19.99 -7.41 12.10
C GLN A 7 19.57 -6.05 11.54
N VAL A 8 18.46 -6.03 10.79
CA VAL A 8 17.86 -4.82 10.23
C VAL A 8 16.52 -4.59 10.91
N ASP A 9 16.22 -3.35 11.30
CA ASP A 9 14.99 -3.01 12.01
C ASP A 9 13.74 -3.05 11.12
N THR A 10 13.89 -2.84 9.81
CA THR A 10 12.76 -2.90 8.87
C THR A 10 13.25 -3.39 7.51
N THR A 11 12.45 -4.23 6.86
CA THR A 11 12.71 -4.73 5.50
C THR A 11 11.43 -4.76 4.68
N VAL A 12 11.56 -4.71 3.35
CA VAL A 12 10.42 -4.88 2.44
C VAL A 12 10.46 -6.29 1.86
N PHE A 13 9.41 -7.05 2.07
CA PHE A 13 9.23 -8.38 1.50
C PHE A 13 7.90 -8.46 0.77
N LEU A 14 7.94 -8.82 -0.52
CA LEU A 14 6.75 -8.87 -1.40
C LEU A 14 5.92 -7.57 -1.39
N GLY A 15 6.56 -6.42 -1.19
CA GLY A 15 5.88 -5.12 -1.11
C GLY A 15 5.20 -4.83 0.23
N ILE A 16 5.37 -5.69 1.23
CA ILE A 16 4.95 -5.50 2.62
C ILE A 16 6.16 -5.07 3.44
N THR A 17 5.97 -4.08 4.31
CA THR A 17 7.04 -3.57 5.19
C THR A 17 7.03 -4.35 6.51
N LEU A 18 8.04 -5.19 6.73
CA LEU A 18 8.20 -5.98 7.95
C LEU A 18 9.15 -5.26 8.89
N ASP A 19 8.66 -4.93 10.07
CA ASP A 19 9.47 -4.46 11.19
C ASP A 19 10.10 -5.65 11.94
N ALA A 20 11.26 -5.47 12.57
CA ALA A 20 11.98 -6.49 13.31
C ALA A 20 11.20 -7.02 14.53
N LYS A 21 10.27 -6.24 15.06
CA LYS A 21 9.33 -6.65 16.12
C LYS A 21 8.01 -7.18 15.56
N LEU A 22 7.93 -7.41 14.24
CA LEU A 22 6.71 -7.78 13.51
C LEU A 22 5.55 -6.81 13.76
N GLN A 23 5.87 -5.54 14.00
CA GLN A 23 4.88 -4.49 14.14
C GLN A 23 4.51 -3.94 12.77
N TRP A 24 3.20 -3.79 12.54
CA TRP A 24 2.68 -3.29 11.26
C TRP A 24 2.72 -1.77 11.13
N GLY A 25 3.20 -1.03 12.13
CA GLY A 25 3.18 0.44 12.14
C GLY A 25 3.80 1.07 10.88
N PRO A 26 5.06 0.73 10.53
CA PRO A 26 5.69 1.23 9.31
C PRO A 26 4.91 0.85 8.03
N HIS A 27 4.39 -0.37 7.97
CA HIS A 27 3.57 -0.85 6.84
C HIS A 27 2.26 -0.08 6.71
N VAL A 28 1.52 0.09 7.81
CA VAL A 28 0.25 0.80 7.86
C VAL A 28 0.43 2.26 7.46
N ASN A 29 1.50 2.91 7.92
CA ASN A 29 1.82 4.29 7.52
C ASN A 29 2.09 4.38 6.01
N ASN A 30 2.89 3.47 5.46
CA ASN A 30 3.20 3.43 4.03
C ASN A 30 1.94 3.12 3.19
N LEU A 31 1.17 2.11 3.59
CA LEU A 31 -0.08 1.73 2.93
C LEU A 31 -1.10 2.87 2.95
N SER A 32 -1.26 3.55 4.08
CA SER A 32 -2.17 4.68 4.23
C SER A 32 -1.81 5.81 3.26
N ASN A 33 -0.53 6.17 3.14
CA ASN A 33 -0.08 7.19 2.19
C ASN A 33 -0.40 6.83 0.72
N ARG A 34 -0.21 5.56 0.35
CA ARG A 34 -0.55 5.06 -0.99
C ARG A 34 -2.06 5.10 -1.23
N LEU A 35 -2.85 4.69 -0.24
CA LEU A 35 -4.32 4.74 -0.31
C LEU A 35 -4.84 6.18 -0.38
N SER A 36 -4.25 7.13 0.34
CA SER A 36 -4.62 8.55 0.23
C SER A 36 -4.40 9.08 -1.17
N SER A 37 -3.27 8.72 -1.80
CA SER A 37 -2.98 9.10 -3.19
C SER A 37 -3.95 8.43 -4.18
N ALA A 38 -4.28 7.15 -3.96
CA ALA A 38 -5.27 6.44 -4.77
C ALA A 38 -6.68 7.04 -4.61
N ALA A 39 -7.09 7.40 -3.40
CA ALA A 39 -8.36 8.07 -3.13
C ALA A 39 -8.43 9.44 -3.81
N TYR A 40 -7.33 10.20 -3.78
CA TYR A 40 -7.23 11.46 -4.52
C TYR A 40 -7.38 11.26 -6.04
N ALA A 41 -6.73 10.24 -6.60
CA ALA A 41 -6.86 9.91 -8.01
C ALA A 41 -8.32 9.56 -8.39
N VAL A 42 -8.98 8.70 -7.60
CA VAL A 42 -10.40 8.36 -7.79
C VAL A 42 -11.29 9.59 -7.70
N LYS A 43 -11.06 10.47 -6.71
CA LYS A 43 -11.78 11.74 -6.57
C LYS A 43 -11.61 12.62 -7.80
N LYS A 44 -10.38 12.77 -8.30
CA LYS A 44 -10.09 13.59 -9.48
C LYS A 44 -10.76 13.03 -10.73
N ILE A 45 -10.72 11.72 -10.93
CA ILE A 45 -11.38 11.06 -12.07
C ILE A 45 -12.89 11.27 -12.01
N ARG A 46 -13.51 11.09 -10.84
CA ARG A 46 -14.94 11.40 -10.65
C ARG A 46 -15.31 12.84 -11.03
N HIS A 47 -14.41 13.80 -10.87
CA HIS A 47 -14.66 15.19 -11.27
C HIS A 47 -14.48 15.43 -12.78
N LEU A 48 -13.73 14.58 -13.48
CA LEU A 48 -13.43 14.71 -14.91
C LEU A 48 -14.29 13.80 -15.80
N THR A 49 -14.84 12.72 -15.24
CA THR A 49 -15.58 11.67 -15.95
C THR A 49 -16.90 11.35 -15.25
N ASP A 50 -17.61 10.32 -15.74
CA ASP A 50 -18.78 9.75 -15.11
C ASP A 50 -18.44 8.87 -13.88
N ILE A 51 -19.49 8.52 -13.13
CA ILE A 51 -19.38 7.74 -11.89
C ILE A 51 -19.00 6.28 -12.13
N GLU A 52 -19.34 5.69 -13.28
CA GLU A 52 -19.02 4.30 -13.61
C GLU A 52 -17.53 4.15 -13.87
N THR A 53 -16.94 5.09 -14.61
CA THR A 53 -15.50 5.19 -14.82
C THR A 53 -14.75 5.37 -13.50
N ALA A 54 -15.23 6.26 -12.62
CA ALA A 54 -14.62 6.45 -11.30
C ALA A 54 -14.71 5.19 -10.43
N ARG A 55 -15.83 4.46 -10.50
CA ARG A 55 -16.03 3.18 -9.80
C ARG A 55 -15.09 2.10 -10.34
N LEU A 56 -14.90 2.02 -11.66
CA LEU A 56 -13.93 1.11 -12.26
C LEU A 56 -12.52 1.37 -11.72
N VAL A 57 -12.10 2.64 -11.68
CA VAL A 57 -10.77 3.01 -11.16
C VAL A 57 -10.64 2.74 -9.66
N TYR A 58 -11.70 2.92 -8.89
CA TYR A 58 -11.71 2.50 -7.49
C TYR A 58 -11.40 1.00 -7.35
N PHE A 59 -12.08 0.14 -8.10
CA PHE A 59 -11.86 -1.30 -8.01
C PHE A 59 -10.50 -1.73 -8.58
N SER A 60 -10.06 -1.13 -9.69
CA SER A 60 -8.80 -1.50 -10.32
C SER A 60 -7.58 -1.01 -9.55
N TYR A 61 -7.66 0.14 -8.88
CA TYR A 61 -6.50 0.79 -8.25
C TYR A 61 -6.58 0.80 -6.73
N PHE A 62 -7.57 1.50 -6.15
CA PHE A 62 -7.66 1.65 -4.70
C PHE A 62 -7.90 0.29 -4.02
N HIS A 63 -8.90 -0.45 -4.49
CA HIS A 63 -9.27 -1.73 -3.92
C HIS A 63 -8.16 -2.77 -4.08
N SER A 64 -7.48 -2.80 -5.24
CA SER A 64 -6.32 -3.70 -5.45
C SER A 64 -5.19 -3.44 -4.44
N ILE A 65 -4.81 -2.18 -4.22
CA ILE A 65 -3.77 -1.81 -3.23
C ILE A 65 -4.20 -2.19 -1.80
N MET A 66 -5.44 -1.86 -1.44
CA MET A 66 -5.97 -2.13 -0.11
C MET A 66 -6.03 -3.64 0.17
N SER A 67 -6.63 -4.41 -0.75
CA SER A 67 -6.78 -5.85 -0.60
C SER A 67 -5.43 -6.55 -0.54
N TYR A 68 -4.47 -6.18 -1.40
CA TYR A 68 -3.13 -6.76 -1.31
C TYR A 68 -2.40 -6.39 -0.01
N GLY A 69 -2.50 -5.13 0.43
CA GLY A 69 -1.80 -4.64 1.62
C GLY A 69 -2.37 -5.13 2.96
N ILE A 70 -3.55 -5.75 2.98
CA ILE A 70 -4.24 -6.23 4.18
C ILE A 70 -4.38 -7.76 4.20
N LEU A 71 -4.68 -8.38 3.05
CA LEU A 71 -5.10 -9.78 2.97
C LEU A 71 -3.93 -10.75 2.83
N LEU A 72 -2.80 -10.28 2.29
CA LEU A 72 -1.53 -11.00 2.24
C LEU A 72 -0.70 -10.66 3.50
#